data_AF-A0A0A2L1K4-F1
#
_entry.id   AF-A0A0A2L1K4-F1
#
_cell.length_a   1.000
_cell.length_b   1.000
_cell.length_c   1.000
_cell.angle_alpha   90.00
_cell.angle_beta   90.00
_cell.angle_gamma   90.00
#
_symmetry.space_group_name_H-M   'P 1'
#
loop_
_entity.id
_entity.type
_entity.pdbx_description
1 polymer ?
#
loop_
_entity_poly.entity_id
_entity_poly.type
_entity_poly.pdbx_seq_one_letter_code
_entity_poly.pdbx_strand_id
1 'polypeptide(L)'
;MQSSLFPTSTTKEHKNTPIPLSSESPPSYDEVIGAVIINQEGKPQFLSPAEEVERQHRLQQAVREKMLGLPRTTKFEWYRGTSGISGATATMSEEPPLPLYTP
;
A
#
# COMPACT_ATOMS: atom_id res chain seq x y z
N MET A 1 -43.14 12.62 -22.70
CA MET A 1 -41.84 12.07 -22.24
C MET A 1 -41.60 12.67 -20.86
N GLN A 2 -41.63 11.86 -19.80
CA GLN A 2 -41.46 12.35 -18.43
C GLN A 2 -39.96 12.55 -18.16
N SER A 3 -39.57 13.78 -17.84
CA SER A 3 -38.23 14.19 -17.42
C SER A 3 -38.06 13.90 -15.93
N SER A 4 -37.07 13.07 -15.59
CA SER A 4 -36.72 12.77 -14.19
C SER A 4 -35.82 13.86 -13.63
N LEU A 5 -36.34 14.59 -12.65
CA LEU A 5 -35.56 15.44 -11.74
C LEU A 5 -34.97 14.53 -10.65
N PHE A 6 -33.64 14.50 -10.50
CA PHE A 6 -33.00 14.01 -9.28
C PHE A 6 -32.28 15.16 -8.56
N PRO A 7 -32.40 15.23 -7.22
CA PRO A 7 -32.08 16.41 -6.42
C PRO A 7 -30.59 16.57 -6.14
N THR A 8 -30.16 17.83 -6.03
CA THR A 8 -28.89 18.24 -5.43
C THR A 8 -28.86 17.87 -3.94
N SER A 9 -27.84 17.14 -3.49
CA SER A 9 -27.50 17.11 -2.05
C SER A 9 -25.99 17.04 -1.79
N THR A 10 -25.49 18.16 -1.27
CA THR A 10 -24.53 18.28 -0.16
C THR A 10 -23.15 17.62 -0.30
N THR A 11 -22.17 18.38 -0.80
CA THR A 11 -20.78 18.25 -0.33
C THR A 11 -20.62 19.12 0.90
N LYS A 12 -20.36 18.50 2.06
CA LYS A 12 -20.05 19.22 3.29
C LYS A 12 -18.73 19.96 3.14
N GLU A 13 -18.83 21.28 3.21
CA GLU A 13 -17.72 22.19 3.43
C GLU A 13 -17.12 21.89 4.81
N HIS A 14 -15.92 21.31 4.84
CA HIS A 14 -15.09 21.24 6.05
C HIS A 14 -13.96 22.25 5.89
N LYS A 15 -14.09 23.32 6.66
CA LYS A 15 -13.14 24.39 6.97
C LYS A 15 -11.68 23.94 6.83
N ASN A 16 -11.02 24.37 5.75
CA ASN A 16 -9.60 24.17 5.51
C ASN A 16 -8.78 25.03 6.48
N THR A 17 -8.31 24.42 7.56
CA THR A 17 -7.06 24.85 8.20
C THR A 17 -5.93 24.67 7.19
N PRO A 18 -5.00 25.63 6.99
CA PRO A 18 -3.88 25.44 6.10
C PRO A 18 -2.93 24.40 6.73
N ILE A 19 -3.11 23.14 6.37
CA ILE A 19 -2.14 22.08 6.63
C ILE A 19 -1.01 22.29 5.62
N PRO A 20 0.26 22.33 6.04
CA PRO A 20 1.38 22.51 5.13
C PRO A 20 1.35 21.46 4.01
N LEU A 21 1.31 21.95 2.77
CA LEU A 21 1.39 21.19 1.53
C LEU A 21 2.72 20.42 1.45
N SER A 22 2.76 19.18 1.91
CA SER A 22 3.80 18.20 1.57
C SER A 22 3.35 16.78 1.89
N SER A 23 2.37 16.31 1.13
CA SER A 23 2.18 14.89 0.86
C SER A 23 1.18 14.79 -0.28
N GLU A 24 1.69 14.67 -1.50
CA GLU A 24 0.89 14.27 -2.64
C GLU A 24 0.28 12.92 -2.26
N SER A 25 -1.05 12.85 -2.10
CA SER A 25 -1.73 11.59 -1.83
C SER A 25 -1.36 10.59 -2.92
N PRO A 26 -1.21 9.30 -2.60
CA PRO A 26 -0.98 8.30 -3.63
C PRO A 26 -2.11 8.39 -4.66
N PRO A 27 -1.82 8.19 -5.96
CA PRO A 27 -2.81 8.29 -7.01
C PRO A 27 -3.93 7.28 -6.77
N SER A 28 -5.15 7.62 -7.22
CA SER A 28 -6.26 6.67 -7.17
C SER A 28 -5.94 5.46 -8.05
N TYR A 29 -6.49 4.29 -7.70
CA TYR A 29 -6.27 3.06 -8.48
C TYR A 29 -6.70 3.21 -9.93
N ASP A 30 -7.77 3.98 -10.17
CA ASP A 30 -8.34 4.22 -11.50
C ASP A 30 -7.53 5.24 -12.33
N GLU A 31 -6.61 5.98 -11.71
CA GLU A 31 -5.79 7.01 -12.35
C GLU A 31 -4.41 6.47 -12.77
N VAL A 32 -4.04 5.26 -12.34
CA VAL A 32 -2.74 4.66 -12.61
C VAL A 32 -2.83 3.64 -13.74
N ILE A 33 -2.23 3.97 -14.88
CA ILE A 33 -1.96 3.01 -15.95
C ILE A 33 -0.48 2.62 -15.89
N GLY A 34 -0.18 1.47 -15.28
CA GLY A 34 1.18 0.91 -15.18
C GLY A 34 1.67 0.66 -13.75
N ALA A 35 2.92 0.22 -13.59
CA ALA A 35 3.52 -0.01 -12.28
C ALA A 35 4.05 1.29 -11.65
N VAL A 36 3.48 1.67 -10.52
CA VAL A 36 3.89 2.82 -9.71
C VAL A 36 4.33 2.36 -8.32
N ILE A 37 5.40 2.97 -7.82
CA ILE A 37 5.85 2.84 -6.43
C ILE A 37 5.84 4.21 -5.76
N ILE A 38 5.86 4.21 -4.43
CA ILE A 38 6.16 5.43 -3.66
C ILE A 38 7.66 5.41 -3.35
N ASN A 39 8.37 6.47 -3.74
CA ASN A 39 9.82 6.59 -3.52
C ASN A 39 10.15 7.06 -2.08
N GLN A 40 11.43 7.27 -1.79
CA GLN A 40 11.89 7.71 -0.45
C GLN A 40 11.34 9.09 -0.08
N GLU A 41 11.08 9.93 -1.07
CA GLU A 41 10.53 11.27 -0.93
C GLU A 41 9.00 11.26 -0.75
N GLY A 42 8.38 10.07 -0.69
CA GLY A 42 6.94 9.92 -0.54
C GLY A 42 6.15 10.23 -1.83
N LYS A 43 6.84 10.33 -2.98
CA LYS A 43 6.23 10.68 -4.27
C LYS A 43 5.98 9.44 -5.13
N PRO A 44 4.89 9.45 -5.92
CA PRO A 44 4.67 8.43 -6.95
C PRO A 44 5.81 8.44 -7.98
N GLN A 45 6.37 7.27 -8.24
CA GLN A 45 7.39 7.03 -9.26
C GLN A 45 6.96 5.87 -10.14
N PHE A 46 6.82 6.14 -11.44
CA PHE A 46 6.59 5.09 -12.43
C PHE A 46 7.86 4.29 -12.65
N LEU A 47 7.68 2.98 -12.78
CA LEU A 47 8.77 2.08 -13.10
C LEU A 47 9.04 2.06 -14.61
N SER A 48 10.28 1.81 -14.98
CA SER A 48 10.60 1.44 -16.36
C SER A 48 10.08 0.03 -16.67
N PRO A 49 9.79 -0.32 -17.94
CA PRO A 49 9.37 -1.68 -18.30
C PRO A 49 10.35 -2.77 -17.85
N ALA A 50 11.66 -2.49 -17.92
CA ALA A 50 12.69 -3.44 -17.47
C ALA A 50 12.66 -3.63 -15.95
N GLU A 51 12.49 -2.55 -15.19
CA GLU A 51 12.39 -2.62 -13.74
C GLU A 51 11.11 -3.33 -13.28
N GLU A 52 9.99 -3.09 -13.96
CA GLU A 52 8.74 -3.81 -13.69
C GLU A 52 8.92 -5.32 -13.88
N VAL A 53 9.52 -5.74 -14.99
CA VAL A 53 9.80 -7.16 -15.28
C VAL A 53 10.73 -7.77 -14.22
N GLU A 54 11.79 -7.07 -13.82
CA GLU A 54 12.69 -7.54 -12.77
C GLU A 54 11.95 -7.75 -11.45
N ARG A 55 11.11 -6.79 -11.04
CA ARG A 55 10.32 -6.89 -9.81
C ARG A 55 9.31 -8.03 -9.88
N GLN A 56 8.68 -8.24 -11.04
CA GLN A 56 7.80 -9.38 -11.26
C GLN A 56 8.54 -10.71 -11.12
N HIS A 57 9.75 -10.85 -11.67
CA HIS A 57 10.57 -12.05 -11.50
C HIS A 57 10.92 -12.31 -10.03
N ARG A 58 11.32 -11.28 -9.28
CA ARG A 58 11.60 -11.39 -7.83
C ARG A 58 10.33 -11.82 -7.08
N LEU A 59 9.17 -11.26 -7.42
CA LEU A 59 7.89 -11.65 -6.83
C LEU A 59 7.55 -13.12 -7.11
N GLN A 60 7.67 -13.56 -8.36
CA GLN A 60 7.40 -14.94 -8.74
C GLN A 60 8.32 -15.92 -8.02
N GLN A 61 9.61 -15.60 -7.90
CA GLN A 61 10.55 -16.42 -7.14
C GLN A 61 10.15 -16.48 -5.66
N ALA A 62 9.78 -15.35 -5.07
CA ALA A 62 9.37 -15.27 -3.67
C ALA A 62 8.11 -16.10 -3.39
N VAL A 63 7.16 -16.08 -4.33
CA VAL A 63 5.95 -16.91 -4.28
C VAL A 63 6.32 -18.39 -4.38
N ARG A 64 7.19 -18.77 -5.31
CA ARG A 64 7.66 -20.16 -5.47
C ARG A 64 8.34 -20.67 -4.20
N GLU A 65 9.24 -19.88 -3.61
CA GLU A 65 9.90 -20.19 -2.34
C GLU A 65 8.86 -20.47 -1.25
N LYS A 66 7.89 -19.56 -1.08
CA LYS A 66 6.80 -19.70 -0.11
C LYS A 66 5.97 -20.96 -0.37
N MET A 67 5.59 -21.23 -1.61
CA MET A 67 4.76 -22.38 -1.98
C MET A 67 5.47 -23.72 -1.72
N LEU A 68 6.80 -23.76 -1.83
CA LEU A 68 7.60 -24.95 -1.55
C LEU A 68 8.06 -25.04 -0.08
N GLY A 69 7.64 -24.11 0.78
CA GLY A 69 8.09 -24.04 2.17
C GLY A 69 9.59 -23.72 2.31
N LEU A 70 10.20 -23.16 1.27
CA LEU A 70 11.63 -22.81 1.28
C LEU A 70 11.87 -21.48 2.02
N PRO A 71 13.05 -21.30 2.62
CA PRO A 71 13.47 -20.02 3.15
C PRO A 71 13.41 -18.93 2.07
N ARG A 72 12.94 -17.74 2.44
CA ARG A 72 12.89 -16.59 1.53
C ARG A 72 14.30 -16.07 1.25
N THR A 73 14.74 -16.18 0.00
CA THR A 73 16.04 -15.63 -0.44
C THR A 73 15.89 -14.34 -1.24
N THR A 74 14.68 -14.14 -1.79
CA THR A 74 14.29 -12.95 -2.52
C THR A 74 14.23 -11.70 -1.63
N LYS A 75 15.13 -10.76 -1.90
CA LYS A 75 15.13 -9.43 -1.27
C LYS A 75 14.08 -8.54 -1.94
N PHE A 76 13.54 -7.56 -1.22
CA PHE A 76 12.72 -6.49 -1.79
C PHE A 76 13.18 -5.18 -1.15
N GLU A 77 13.54 -4.21 -1.97
CA GLU A 77 13.91 -2.88 -1.53
C GLU A 77 12.64 -2.04 -1.35
N TRP A 78 11.81 -2.41 -0.39
CA TRP A 78 10.73 -1.53 0.06
C TRP A 78 11.37 -0.38 0.82
N TYR A 79 11.09 0.85 0.43
CA TYR A 79 11.50 2.01 1.20
C TYR A 79 10.79 1.98 2.54
N ARG A 80 11.47 1.44 3.56
CA ARG A 80 11.04 1.54 4.95
C ARG A 80 11.26 3.01 5.31
N GLY A 81 10.18 3.78 5.40
CA GLY A 81 10.24 5.14 5.91
C GLY A 81 11.08 5.16 7.19
N THR A 82 11.88 6.21 7.38
CA THR A 82 12.69 6.43 8.58
C THR A 82 11.82 6.76 9.80
N SER A 83 10.73 6.03 10.02
CA SER A 83 10.06 5.94 11.32
C SER A 83 10.54 4.66 11.97
N GLY A 84 11.42 4.83 12.95
CA GLY A 84 12.10 3.74 13.64
C GLY A 84 11.15 2.65 14.09
N ILE A 85 11.37 1.45 13.56
CA ILE A 85 11.34 0.26 14.41
C ILE A 85 12.69 -0.41 14.20
N SER A 86 13.51 -0.27 15.24
CA SER A 86 14.77 -0.98 15.42
C SER A 86 14.57 -2.46 15.20
N GLY A 87 15.66 -3.17 14.91
CA GLY A 87 15.67 -4.63 14.93
C GLY A 87 14.97 -5.15 16.19
N ALA A 88 13.82 -5.77 15.99
CA ALA A 88 13.27 -6.72 16.93
C ALA A 88 13.35 -8.05 16.19
N THR A 89 14.33 -8.84 16.60
CA THR A 89 14.39 -10.28 16.42
C THR A 89 12.98 -10.87 16.53
N ALA A 90 12.56 -11.59 15.49
CA ALA A 90 11.37 -12.43 15.52
C ALA A 90 11.60 -13.60 16.49
N THR A 91 11.27 -13.38 17.75
CA THR A 91 11.02 -14.37 18.81
C THR A 91 10.16 -13.53 19.78
N MET A 92 8.88 -13.78 20.03
CA MET A 92 8.27 -14.97 20.61
C MET A 92 6.79 -15.01 20.18
N SER A 93 6.23 -16.21 20.06
CA SER A 93 4.79 -16.44 19.95
C SER A 93 4.01 -15.73 21.06
N GLU A 94 3.01 -14.93 20.70
CA GLU A 94 1.85 -14.68 21.57
C GLU A 94 0.62 -14.55 20.68
N GLU A 95 -0.17 -15.62 20.65
CA GLU A 95 -1.51 -15.66 20.07
C GLU A 95 -2.41 -14.79 20.95
N PRO A 96 -3.00 -13.69 20.44
CA PRO A 96 -3.90 -12.86 21.23
C PRO A 96 -5.16 -13.67 21.57
N PRO A 97 -5.63 -13.66 22.83
CA PRO A 97 -6.76 -14.47 23.24
C PRO A 97 -8.01 -14.10 22.44
N LEU A 98 -8.67 -15.13 21.88
CA LEU A 98 -9.90 -14.96 21.10
C LEU A 98 -10.98 -14.30 21.96
N PRO A 99 -11.78 -13.37 21.40
CA PRO A 99 -12.88 -12.77 22.13
C PRO A 99 -13.91 -13.83 22.50
N LEU A 100 -14.23 -13.91 23.80
CA LEU A 100 -15.29 -14.76 24.32
C LEU A 100 -16.64 -14.26 23.79
N TYR A 101 -17.18 -14.91 22.76
CA TYR A 101 -18.58 -14.74 22.39
C TYR A 101 -19.43 -15.42 23.45
N THR A 102 -20.12 -14.63 24.26
CA THR A 102 -21.16 -15.10 25.18
C THR A 102 -22.52 -15.03 24.48
N PRO A 103 -23.37 -16.06 24.63
CA PRO A 103 -24.67 -16.17 23.94
C PRO A 103 -25.71 -15.19 24.49
#